data_AF-A0A672GBU4-F1
#
_entry.id   AF-A0A672GBU4-F1
#
_cell.length_a   1.000
_cell.length_b   1.000
_cell.length_c   1.000
_cell.angle_alpha   90.00
_cell.angle_beta   90.00
_cell.angle_gamma   90.00
#
_symmetry.space_group_name_H-M   'P 1'
#
loop_
_entity.id
_entity.type
_entity.pdbx_description
1 polymer ?
#
loop_
_entity_poly.entity_id
_entity_poly.type
_entity_poly.pdbx_seq_one_letter_code
_entity_poly.pdbx_strand_id
1 'polypeptide(L)'
;MSPVKDFSLTYDEPNEEGTFSEGDVVTGSVTFSLTKETKIKNLFVKAKGEGRVSWTDGNGDPNSSYSAKRRYFKVKEFLIAENAKGKSEKPVDFL
;
A
#
# COMPACT_ATOMS: atom_id res chain seq x y z
N MET A 1 1.54 -28.97 2.31
CA MET A 1 1.32 -27.89 3.31
C MET A 1 2.05 -26.63 2.89
N SER A 2 1.41 -25.48 3.05
CA SER A 2 2.07 -24.18 2.90
C SER A 2 3.16 -24.02 3.99
N PRO A 3 4.37 -23.55 3.65
CA PRO A 3 5.40 -23.23 4.64
C PRO A 3 5.00 -22.06 5.54
N VAL A 4 4.13 -21.17 5.06
CA VAL A 4 3.54 -20.07 5.86
C VAL A 4 2.21 -20.54 6.44
N LYS A 5 2.10 -20.51 7.77
CA LYS A 5 0.91 -20.90 8.52
C LYS A 5 -0.11 -19.76 8.61
N ASP A 6 0.37 -18.57 8.92
CA ASP A 6 -0.40 -17.33 9.10
C ASP A 6 0.42 -16.16 8.57
N PHE A 7 -0.26 -15.11 8.13
CA PHE A 7 0.35 -13.89 7.64
C PHE A 7 -0.60 -12.72 7.89
N SER A 8 -0.16 -11.72 8.65
CA SER A 8 -0.95 -10.54 9.01
C SER A 8 -0.15 -9.25 8.81
N LEU A 9 -0.89 -8.19 8.52
CA LEU A 9 -0.42 -6.81 8.47
C LEU A 9 -1.28 -6.01 9.46
N THR A 10 -0.65 -5.33 10.39
CA THR A 10 -1.28 -4.42 11.35
C THR A 10 -0.75 -3.01 11.15
N TYR A 11 -1.53 -2.03 11.55
CA TYR A 11 -1.12 -0.64 11.66
C TYR A 11 -1.51 -0.12 13.04
N ASP A 12 -0.81 0.90 13.52
CA ASP A 12 -1.14 1.56 14.78
C ASP A 12 -2.17 2.66 14.50
N GLU A 13 -3.26 2.68 15.25
CA GLU A 13 -4.28 3.72 15.12
C GLU A 13 -3.71 5.08 15.60
N PRO A 14 -3.77 6.13 14.77
CA PRO A 14 -3.16 7.42 15.10
C PRO A 14 -3.98 8.24 16.10
N ASN A 15 -5.28 7.94 16.23
CA ASN A 15 -6.27 8.64 17.04
C ASN A 15 -7.52 7.77 17.24
N GLU A 16 -8.46 8.22 18.08
CA GLU A 16 -9.73 7.50 18.35
C GLU A 16 -10.62 7.31 17.10
N GLU A 17 -10.43 8.12 16.06
CA GLU A 17 -11.18 8.01 14.80
C GLU A 17 -10.55 7.00 13.82
N GLY A 18 -9.31 6.57 14.06
CA GLY A 18 -8.57 5.66 13.19
C GLY A 18 -8.26 6.24 11.81
N THR A 19 -8.28 7.58 11.65
CA THR A 19 -8.07 8.24 10.36
C THR A 19 -6.70 8.90 10.25
N PHE A 20 -6.09 8.80 9.06
CA PHE A 20 -4.82 9.43 8.72
C PHE A 20 -5.04 10.61 7.78
N SER A 21 -4.26 11.66 7.98
CA SER A 21 -4.22 12.88 7.19
C SER A 21 -2.86 13.10 6.53
N GLU A 22 -2.77 14.13 5.71
CA GLU A 22 -1.51 14.54 5.11
C GLU A 22 -0.48 14.90 6.19
N GLY A 23 0.74 14.36 6.05
CA GLY A 23 1.82 14.53 7.01
C GLY A 23 1.87 13.48 8.13
N ASP A 24 0.81 12.68 8.29
CA ASP A 24 0.81 11.61 9.30
C ASP A 24 1.75 10.47 8.92
N VAL A 25 2.37 9.88 9.95
CA VAL A 25 3.21 8.69 9.80
C VAL A 25 2.37 7.45 10.07
N VAL A 26 2.31 6.54 9.11
CA VAL A 26 1.67 5.23 9.29
C VAL A 26 2.70 4.23 9.82
N THR A 27 2.54 3.80 11.06
CA THR A 27 3.35 2.73 11.67
C THR A 27 2.56 1.42 11.73
N GLY A 28 3.26 0.30 11.80
CA GLY A 28 2.62 -1.02 11.76
C GLY A 28 3.61 -2.17 11.74
N SER A 29 3.08 -3.39 11.63
CA SER A 29 3.88 -4.62 11.67
C SER A 29 3.37 -5.67 10.68
N VAL A 30 4.31 -6.48 10.17
CA VAL A 30 4.00 -7.70 9.40
C VAL A 30 4.42 -8.90 10.25
N THR A 31 3.48 -9.79 10.53
CA THR A 31 3.70 -10.98 11.36
C THR A 31 3.31 -12.24 10.59
N PHE A 32 4.13 -13.28 10.67
CA PHE A 32 3.83 -14.57 10.05
C PHE A 32 4.57 -15.71 10.75
N SER A 33 3.95 -16.89 10.77
CA SER A 33 4.57 -18.11 11.32
C SER A 33 4.94 -19.10 10.23
N LEU A 34 6.07 -19.79 10.40
CA LEU A 34 6.56 -20.82 9.49
C LEU A 34 6.36 -22.22 10.08
N THR A 35 5.88 -23.16 9.28
CA THR A 35 5.70 -24.57 9.70
C THR A 35 6.97 -25.40 9.57
N LYS A 36 7.96 -24.88 8.85
CA LYS A 36 9.27 -25.48 8.61
C LYS A 36 10.27 -24.42 8.18
N GLU A 37 11.54 -24.74 8.23
CA GLU A 37 12.60 -23.89 7.69
C GLU A 37 12.31 -23.51 6.24
N THR A 38 12.30 -22.20 5.96
CA THR A 38 11.89 -21.65 4.67
C THR A 38 12.80 -20.49 4.31
N LYS A 39 13.42 -20.57 3.13
CA LYS A 39 14.22 -19.47 2.58
C LYS A 39 13.28 -18.41 2.01
N ILE A 40 13.26 -17.23 2.63
CA ILE A 40 12.50 -16.07 2.14
C ILE A 40 13.40 -15.27 1.19
N LYS A 41 12.94 -15.04 -0.04
CA LYS A 41 13.68 -14.22 -1.02
C LYS A 41 13.55 -12.74 -0.70
N ASN A 42 12.32 -12.26 -0.60
CA ASN A 42 12.01 -10.90 -0.20
C ASN A 42 10.65 -10.85 0.51
N LEU A 43 10.47 -9.80 1.29
CA LEU A 43 9.22 -9.41 1.95
C LEU A 43 9.14 -7.89 1.85
N PHE A 44 8.01 -7.36 1.41
CA PHE A 44 7.81 -5.92 1.31
C PHE A 44 6.36 -5.55 1.59
N VAL A 45 6.17 -4.32 2.08
CA VAL A 45 4.86 -3.69 2.24
C VAL A 45 4.68 -2.67 1.13
N LYS A 46 3.45 -2.52 0.65
CA LYS A 46 3.11 -1.54 -0.38
C LYS A 46 1.82 -0.84 0.00
N ALA A 47 1.91 0.46 0.24
CA ALA A 47 0.77 1.31 0.54
C ALA A 47 0.43 2.19 -0.68
N LYS A 48 -0.87 2.39 -0.94
CA LYS A 48 -1.35 3.20 -2.06
C LYS A 48 -2.64 3.95 -1.69
N GLY A 49 -2.68 5.24 -1.95
CA GLY A 49 -3.90 6.05 -1.94
C GLY A 49 -4.31 6.43 -3.37
N GLU A 50 -5.54 6.12 -3.76
CA GLU A 50 -6.09 6.49 -5.08
C GLU A 50 -7.51 7.05 -4.95
N GLY A 51 -7.74 8.24 -5.50
CA GLY A 51 -9.08 8.79 -5.71
C GLY A 51 -9.60 8.43 -7.09
N ARG A 52 -10.87 8.03 -7.16
CA ARG A 52 -11.58 7.77 -8.42
C ARG A 52 -12.89 8.52 -8.39
N VAL A 53 -13.18 9.21 -9.48
CA VAL A 53 -14.44 9.94 -9.67
C VAL A 53 -15.06 9.51 -10.98
N SER A 54 -16.40 9.51 -11.02
CA SER A 54 -17.20 9.27 -12.21
C SER A 54 -18.32 10.29 -12.25
N TRP A 55 -18.62 10.83 -13.43
CA TRP A 55 -19.71 11.80 -13.60
C TRP A 55 -20.33 11.69 -14.99
N THR A 56 -21.54 12.20 -15.14
CA THR A 56 -22.26 12.28 -16.41
C THR A 56 -22.53 13.75 -16.72
N ASP A 57 -22.39 14.16 -17.98
CA ASP A 57 -22.80 15.51 -18.38
C ASP A 57 -24.34 15.63 -18.43
N GLY A 58 -24.87 16.76 -17.95
CA GLY A 58 -26.31 17.01 -17.80
C GLY A 58 -27.03 17.28 -19.13
N ASN A 59 -26.33 17.22 -20.25
CA ASN A 59 -26.86 17.48 -21.59
C ASN A 59 -27.80 16.39 -22.14
N GLY A 60 -28.27 15.47 -21.29
CA GLY A 60 -29.30 14.49 -21.64
C GLY A 60 -28.85 13.35 -22.55
N ASP A 61 -27.55 13.27 -22.89
CA ASP A 61 -26.99 12.14 -23.63
C ASP A 61 -26.58 11.02 -22.64
N PRO A 62 -27.29 9.88 -22.61
CA PRO A 62 -26.99 8.76 -21.70
C PRO A 62 -25.62 8.11 -21.97
N ASN A 63 -24.94 8.45 -23.08
CA ASN A 63 -23.63 7.91 -23.43
C ASN A 63 -22.44 8.75 -22.94
N SER A 64 -22.68 9.88 -22.27
CA SER A 64 -21.65 10.81 -21.81
C SER A 64 -21.19 10.51 -20.36
N SER A 65 -20.71 9.29 -20.11
CA SER A 65 -20.12 8.91 -18.82
C SER A 65 -18.60 9.12 -18.84
N TYR A 66 -18.12 9.89 -17.88
CA TYR A 66 -16.70 10.22 -17.70
C TYR A 66 -16.18 9.65 -16.39
N SER A 67 -14.88 9.41 -16.35
CA SER A 67 -14.19 9.06 -15.12
C SER A 67 -12.80 9.69 -15.08
N ALA A 68 -12.34 9.97 -13.87
CA ALA A 68 -10.97 10.39 -13.63
C ALA A 68 -10.42 9.64 -12.42
N LYS A 69 -9.11 9.42 -12.45
CA LYS A 69 -8.38 8.70 -11.40
C LYS A 69 -7.12 9.46 -11.06
N ARG A 70 -6.90 9.71 -9.78
CA ARG A 70 -5.68 10.32 -9.25
C ARG A 70 -5.05 9.38 -8.22
N ARG A 71 -3.74 9.18 -8.31
CA ARG A 71 -2.96 8.50 -7.28
C ARG A 71 -2.30 9.57 -6.41
N TYR A 72 -2.55 9.53 -5.11
CA TYR A 72 -2.01 10.47 -4.14
C TYR A 72 -0.64 10.04 -3.64
N PHE A 73 -0.50 8.76 -3.27
CA PHE A 73 0.78 8.18 -2.87
C PHE A 73 0.90 6.73 -3.31
N LYS A 74 2.14 6.28 -3.45
CA LYS A 74 2.49 4.87 -3.62
C LYS A 74 3.89 4.66 -3.05
N VAL A 75 3.93 3.99 -1.92
CA VAL A 75 5.16 3.67 -1.19
C VAL A 75 5.37 2.15 -1.24
N LYS A 76 6.63 1.72 -1.34
CA LYS A 76 6.99 0.31 -1.32
C LYS A 76 8.24 0.13 -0.45
N GLU A 77 8.09 -0.52 0.68
CA GLU A 77 9.17 -0.73 1.64
C GLU A 77 9.52 -2.22 1.74
N PHE A 78 10.80 -2.55 1.57
CA PHE A 78 11.28 -3.92 1.74
C PHE A 78 11.65 -4.19 3.20
N LEU A 79 10.97 -5.15 3.81
CA LEU A 79 11.27 -5.66 5.16
C LEU A 79 12.36 -6.75 5.11
N ILE A 80 12.37 -7.54 4.03
CA ILE A 80 13.44 -8.49 3.71
C ILE A 80 13.81 -8.27 2.24
N ALA A 81 15.07 -7.98 1.96
CA ALA A 81 15.57 -7.77 0.62
C ALA A 81 16.35 -9.00 0.13
N GLU A 82 16.17 -9.39 -1.14
CA GLU A 82 16.99 -10.43 -1.75
C GLU A 82 18.37 -9.83 -2.02
N ASN A 83 19.42 -10.33 -1.33
CA ASN A 83 20.85 -10.01 -1.51
C ASN A 83 21.10 -8.67 -2.22
N ALA A 84 21.13 -7.60 -1.44
CA ALA A 84 21.25 -6.21 -1.90
C ALA A 84 22.37 -6.02 -2.94
N LYS A 85 22.03 -6.07 -4.23
CA LYS A 85 22.67 -5.21 -5.23
C LYS A 85 21.89 -3.91 -5.20
N GLY A 86 22.32 -3.03 -4.29
CA GLY A 86 21.65 -1.79 -3.90
C GLY A 86 20.98 -1.07 -5.08
N LYS A 87 19.66 -1.05 -5.05
CA LYS A 87 18.88 0.01 -5.67
C LYS A 87 18.02 0.57 -4.56
N SER A 88 18.55 1.60 -3.90
CA SER A 88 17.74 2.54 -3.14
C SER A 88 16.69 3.10 -4.11
N GLU A 89 15.41 2.82 -3.88
CA GLU A 89 14.35 3.59 -4.53
C GLU A 89 14.52 5.04 -4.03
N LYS A 90 14.52 6.00 -4.97
CA LYS A 90 14.68 7.42 -4.64
C LYS A 90 13.54 7.85 -3.70
N PRO A 91 13.79 8.77 -2.75
CA PRO A 91 12.71 9.32 -1.93
C PRO A 91 11.60 9.82 -2.85
N VAL A 92 10.37 9.48 -2.48
CA VAL A 92 9.18 10.04 -3.10
C VAL A 92 9.12 11.50 -2.66
N ASP A 93 9.35 12.42 -3.59
CA ASP A 93 9.13 13.84 -3.34
C ASP A 93 7.63 14.03 -3.04
N PHE A 94 7.31 14.43 -1.80
CA PHE A 94 6.01 14.97 -1.46
C PHE A 94 5.97 16.39 -2.01
N LEU A 95 5.10 16.64 -3.00
CA LEU A 95 4.76 17.98 -3.49
C LEU A 95 3.92 18.71 -2.45
#